data_AF-W1Y105-F1
#
_entry.id   AF-W1Y105-F1
#
_cell.length_a   1.000
_cell.length_b   1.000
_cell.length_c   1.000
_cell.angle_alpha   90.00
_cell.angle_beta   90.00
_cell.angle_gamma   90.00
#
_symmetry.space_group_name_H-M   'P 1'
#
loop_
_entity.id
_entity.type
_entity.pdbx_description
1 polymer ?
#
loop_
_entity_poly.entity_id
_entity_poly.type
_entity_poly.pdbx_seq_one_letter_code
_entity_poly.pdbx_strand_id
1 'polypeptide(L)'
;MEYNTIFFGDVAKIKNGYAFKSKEFQEKGIPVIKIKNIISPIVDTKDSQKVSIKTYEKTKGFSLKKNDILISLTGSGVNQMSSAVGKVGRS
;
A
#
# COMPACT_ATOMS: atom_id res chain seq x y z
N MET A 1 -17.45 -0.30 -31.13
CA MET A 1 -17.27 -1.22 -30.00
C MET A 1 -18.03 -0.65 -28.84
N GLU A 2 -18.99 -1.40 -28.31
CA GLU A 2 -19.75 -1.02 -27.13
C GLU A 2 -19.13 -1.76 -25.94
N TYR A 3 -18.77 -1.02 -24.88
CA TYR A 3 -18.22 -1.60 -23.66
C TYR A 3 -19.31 -1.60 -22.59
N ASN A 4 -19.44 -2.71 -21.88
CA ASN A 4 -20.32 -2.80 -20.73
C ASN A 4 -19.66 -2.15 -19.51
N THR A 5 -20.41 -1.34 -18.78
CA THR A 5 -19.98 -0.80 -17.49
C THR A 5 -20.27 -1.83 -16.39
N ILE A 6 -19.29 -2.07 -15.53
CA ILE A 6 -19.38 -2.99 -14.39
C ILE A 6 -18.82 -2.32 -13.12
N PHE A 7 -19.18 -2.81 -11.94
CA PHE A 7 -18.56 -2.32 -10.71
C PHE A 7 -17.18 -2.94 -10.54
N PHE A 8 -16.21 -2.17 -10.04
CA PHE A 8 -14.86 -2.67 -9.80
C PHE A 8 -14.84 -3.85 -8.81
N GLY A 9 -15.77 -3.86 -7.85
CA GLY A 9 -15.97 -4.98 -6.91
C GLY A 9 -16.38 -6.29 -7.57
N ASP A 10 -16.93 -6.26 -8.79
CA ASP A 10 -17.33 -7.46 -9.54
C ASP A 10 -16.12 -8.16 -10.17
N VAL A 11 -15.02 -7.43 -10.39
CA VAL A 11 -13.79 -7.95 -11.04
C VAL A 11 -12.58 -8.04 -10.13
N ALA A 12 -12.61 -7.38 -8.97
CA ALA A 12 -11.50 -7.35 -8.05
C ALA A 12 -11.95 -7.35 -6.58
N LYS A 13 -11.21 -8.09 -5.75
CA LYS A 13 -11.34 -8.00 -4.30
C LYS A 13 -10.57 -6.77 -3.81
N ILE A 14 -11.30 -5.78 -3.32
CA ILE A 14 -10.71 -4.57 -2.74
C ILE A 14 -10.39 -4.85 -1.26
N LYS A 15 -9.16 -4.53 -0.85
CA LYS A 15 -8.75 -4.64 0.55
C LYS A 15 -8.07 -3.36 1.01
N ASN A 16 -8.57 -2.79 2.09
CA ASN A 16 -7.93 -1.65 2.74
C ASN A 16 -6.65 -2.07 3.48
N GLY A 17 -5.73 -1.12 3.63
CA GLY A 17 -4.50 -1.30 4.40
C GLY A 17 -4.73 -1.30 5.92
N TYR A 18 -3.64 -1.46 6.67
CA TYR A 18 -3.63 -1.42 8.13
C TYR A 18 -2.99 -0.12 8.65
N ALA A 19 -3.64 0.51 9.63
CA ALA A 19 -3.17 1.75 10.24
C ALA A 19 -2.16 1.49 11.38
N PHE A 20 -0.90 1.24 11.02
CA PHE A 20 0.19 1.09 12.00
C PHE A 20 0.40 2.36 12.82
N LYS A 21 0.61 2.21 14.13
CA LYS A 21 0.99 3.31 15.02
C LYS A 21 2.49 3.55 14.93
N SER A 22 2.93 4.81 15.05
CA SER A 22 4.36 5.17 14.93
C SER A 22 5.26 4.38 15.88
N LYS A 23 4.77 4.05 17.09
CA LYS A 23 5.49 3.26 18.11
C LYS A 23 5.70 1.79 17.76
N GLU A 24 5.04 1.28 16.72
CA GLU A 24 5.19 -0.11 16.27
C GLU A 24 6.35 -0.28 15.28
N PHE A 25 6.87 0.83 14.76
CA PHE A 25 8.01 0.82 13.84
C PHE A 25 9.34 0.71 14.58
N GLN A 26 10.28 0.03 13.93
CA GLN A 26 11.64 -0.18 14.41
C GLN A 26 12.62 -0.29 13.24
N GLU A 27 13.92 -0.37 13.54
CA GLU A 27 14.98 -0.37 12.53
C GLU A 27 15.13 -1.70 11.76
N LYS A 28 14.80 -2.83 12.40
CA LYS A 28 14.96 -4.19 11.87
C LYS A 28 13.63 -4.94 11.88
N GLY A 29 13.44 -5.87 10.95
CA GLY A 29 12.23 -6.71 10.88
C GLY A 29 11.58 -6.67 9.51
N ILE A 30 10.25 -6.81 9.49
CA ILE A 30 9.47 -6.99 8.27
C ILE A 30 9.11 -5.62 7.69
N PRO A 31 9.39 -5.35 6.40
CA PRO A 31 9.08 -4.07 5.77
C PRO A 31 7.58 -3.84 5.67
N VAL A 32 7.16 -2.61 5.94
CA VAL A 32 5.79 -2.13 5.76
C VAL A 32 5.73 -1.23 4.53
N ILE A 33 4.83 -1.57 3.61
CA ILE A 33 4.53 -0.74 2.45
C ILE A 33 3.58 0.38 2.88
N LYS A 34 4.01 1.62 2.67
CA LYS A 34 3.22 2.83 2.87
C LYS A 34 3.02 3.53 1.54
N ILE A 35 2.17 4.56 1.52
CA ILE A 35 1.92 5.36 0.32
C ILE A 35 3.19 5.87 -0.37
N LYS A 36 4.22 6.27 0.41
CA LYS A 36 5.51 6.73 -0.13
C LYS A 36 6.28 5.67 -0.93
N ASN A 37 5.96 4.38 -0.73
CA ASN A 37 6.60 3.25 -1.39
C ASN A 37 5.95 2.95 -2.76
N ILE A 38 4.80 3.54 -3.07
CA ILE A 38 4.13 3.38 -4.37
C ILE A 38 4.73 4.43 -5.32
N ILE A 39 5.70 4.00 -6.13
CA ILE A 39 6.37 4.81 -7.15
C ILE A 39 5.94 4.26 -8.50
N SER A 40 4.81 4.76 -9.00
CA SER A 40 4.17 4.24 -10.22
C SER A 40 5.22 4.03 -11.35
N PRO A 41 5.28 2.83 -11.96
CA PRO A 41 4.33 1.71 -11.86
C PRO A 41 4.70 0.64 -10.82
N ILE A 42 5.73 0.87 -9.99
CA ILE A 42 6.31 -0.13 -9.09
C ILE A 42 6.06 0.18 -7.60
N VAL A 43 6.36 -0.81 -6.76
CA VAL A 43 6.48 -0.64 -5.32
C VAL A 43 7.96 -0.72 -4.94
N ASP A 44 8.51 0.36 -4.41
CA ASP A 44 9.90 0.41 -3.93
C ASP A 44 9.98 0.23 -2.41
N THR A 45 10.70 -0.79 -1.98
CA THR A 45 10.85 -1.18 -0.58
C THR A 45 12.16 -0.73 0.06
N LYS A 46 13.07 -0.07 -0.66
CA LYS A 46 14.42 0.30 -0.19
C LYS A 46 14.40 1.05 1.14
N ASP A 47 13.52 2.06 1.28
CA ASP A 47 13.40 2.90 2.49
C ASP A 47 12.11 2.65 3.29
N SER A 48 11.68 1.39 3.34
CA SER A 48 10.49 0.99 4.10
C SER A 48 10.76 1.00 5.62
N GLN A 49 9.77 1.46 6.39
CA GLN A 49 9.79 1.27 7.85
C GLN A 49 9.46 -0.19 8.16
N LYS A 50 10.00 -0.73 9.25
CA LYS A 50 9.87 -2.14 9.59
C LYS A 50 9.11 -2.34 10.89
N VAL A 51 8.48 -3.49 11.03
CA VAL A 51 7.79 -3.93 12.26
C VAL A 51 8.35 -5.25 12.77
N SER A 52 8.08 -5.56 14.04
CA SER A 52 8.53 -6.81 14.65
C SER A 52 7.84 -8.01 14.02
N ILE A 53 8.41 -9.21 14.18
CA ILE A 53 7.72 -10.46 13.85
C ILE A 53 6.39 -10.61 14.60
N LYS A 54 6.34 -10.19 15.87
CA LYS A 54 5.11 -10.21 16.69
C LYS A 54 4.03 -9.30 16.12
N THR A 55 4.40 -8.13 15.62
CA THR A 55 3.48 -7.20 14.95
C THR A 55 3.02 -7.78 13.62
N TYR A 56 3.96 -8.33 12.83
CA TYR A 56 3.66 -8.97 11.56
C TYR A 56 2.63 -10.09 11.72
N GLU A 57 2.80 -11.01 12.68
CA GLU A 57 1.85 -12.11 12.89
C GLU A 57 0.43 -11.60 13.21
N LYS A 58 0.30 -10.51 13.97
CA LYS A 58 -1.00 -9.86 14.25
C LYS A 58 -1.60 -9.22 13.00
N THR A 59 -0.78 -8.72 12.09
CA THR A 59 -1.21 -8.03 10.87
C THR A 59 -1.06 -8.87 9.61
N LYS A 60 -0.82 -10.18 9.73
CA LYS A 60 -0.50 -11.08 8.62
C LYS A 60 -1.59 -11.11 7.56
N GLY A 61 -2.83 -10.88 7.95
CA GLY A 61 -3.94 -10.72 7.01
C GLY A 61 -3.70 -9.61 5.97
N PHE A 62 -2.91 -8.58 6.27
CA PHE A 62 -2.61 -7.45 5.39
C PHE A 62 -1.30 -7.62 4.61
N SER A 63 -0.64 -8.79 4.68
CA SER A 63 0.58 -9.04 3.91
C SER A 63 0.26 -9.06 2.42
N LEU A 64 1.08 -8.36 1.64
CA LEU A 64 0.98 -8.36 0.19
C LEU A 64 1.53 -9.66 -0.40
N LYS A 65 0.97 -10.05 -1.53
CA LYS A 65 1.49 -11.10 -2.40
C LYS A 65 2.08 -10.47 -3.64
N LYS A 66 3.07 -11.14 -4.23
CA LYS A 66 3.65 -10.73 -5.51
C LYS A 66 2.54 -10.49 -6.53
N ASN A 67 2.64 -9.37 -7.26
CA ASN A 67 1.68 -8.88 -8.25
C ASN A 67 0.37 -8.29 -7.69
N ASP A 68 0.24 -8.08 -6.38
CA ASP A 68 -0.89 -7.28 -5.86
C ASP A 68 -0.79 -5.85 -6.41
N ILE A 69 -1.95 -5.30 -6.79
CA ILE A 69 -2.09 -3.91 -7.24
C ILE A 69 -2.39 -3.04 -6.02
N LEU A 70 -1.54 -2.06 -5.78
CA LEU A 70 -1.70 -1.08 -4.71
C LEU A 70 -2.16 0.24 -5.28
N ILE A 71 -3.16 0.83 -4.65
CA ILE A 71 -3.72 2.13 -5.02
C ILE A 71 -3.66 3.03 -3.79
N SER A 72 -3.09 4.21 -3.94
CA SER A 72 -3.08 5.21 -2.87
C SER A 72 -4.38 6.01 -2.85
N LEU A 73 -5.09 5.96 -1.74
CA LEU A 73 -6.42 6.59 -1.60
C LEU A 73 -6.35 8.04 -1.09
N THR A 74 -5.35 8.39 -0.30
CA THR A 74 -5.23 9.71 0.33
C THR A 74 -3.94 10.41 -0.07
N GLY A 75 -4.02 11.73 -0.21
CA GLY A 75 -2.91 12.56 -0.68
C GLY A 75 -1.97 12.97 0.42
N SER A 76 -0.82 13.46 0.00
CA SER A 76 0.06 14.30 0.82
C SER A 76 -0.69 15.55 1.28
N GLY A 77 -0.26 16.19 2.38
CA GLY A 77 -0.77 17.50 2.74
C GLY A 77 -0.57 18.52 1.60
N VAL A 78 -1.38 19.58 1.59
CA VAL A 78 -1.43 20.66 0.56
C VAL A 78 -0.08 21.22 0.09
N ASN A 79 1.01 21.03 0.86
CA ASN A 79 2.34 21.53 0.55
C ASN A 79 3.23 20.59 -0.29
N GLN A 80 2.74 19.44 -0.75
CA GLN A 80 3.54 18.51 -1.56
C GLN A 80 3.22 18.65 -3.04
N MET A 81 4.20 19.15 -3.82
CA MET A 81 4.09 19.48 -5.26
C MET A 81 3.67 18.29 -6.15
N SER A 82 3.87 17.06 -5.69
CA SER A 82 3.36 15.85 -6.34
C SER A 82 2.31 15.20 -5.46
N SER A 83 1.09 15.07 -5.97
CA SER A 83 0.02 14.39 -5.25
C SER A 83 0.37 12.91 -5.09
N ALA A 84 0.23 12.40 -3.86
CA ALA A 84 0.28 10.98 -3.61
C ALA A 84 -1.04 10.27 -3.91
N VAL A 85 -2.14 10.99 -4.22
CA VAL A 85 -3.45 10.38 -4.54
C VAL A 85 -3.40 9.64 -5.87
N GLY A 86 -4.01 8.47 -5.95
CA GLY A 86 -4.25 7.75 -7.20
C GLY A 86 -2.99 7.13 -7.83
N LYS A 87 -1.87 7.08 -7.11
CA LYS A 87 -0.70 6.32 -7.55
C LYS A 87 -1.03 4.84 -7.52
N VAL A 88 -0.66 4.16 -8.60
CA VAL A 88 -0.83 2.72 -8.76
C VAL A 88 0.54 2.08 -8.85
N GLY A 89 0.76 1.03 -8.07
CA GLY A 89 2.00 0.26 -8.12
C GLY A 89 1.72 -1.22 -8.02
N ARG A 90 2.53 -2.02 -8.72
CA ARG A 90 2.50 -3.48 -8.63
C ARG A 90 3.66 -3.96 -7.75
N SER A 91 3.33 -4.80 -6.76
CA SER A 91 4.29 -5.38 -5.81
C SER A 91 5.04 -6.61 -6.33
#